data_AF-A0A9E3I5Y9-F1
#
_entry.id   AF-A0A9E3I5Y9-F1
#
_cell.length_a   1.000
_cell.length_b   1.000
_cell.length_c   1.000
_cell.angle_alpha   90.00
_cell.angle_beta   90.00
_cell.angle_gamma   90.00
#
_symmetry.space_group_name_H-M   'P 1'
#
loop_
_entity.id
_entity.type
_entity.pdbx_description
1 polymer ?
#
loop_
_entity_poly.entity_id
_entity_poly.type
_entity_poly.pdbx_seq_one_letter_code
_entity_poly.pdbx_strand_id
1 'polypeptide(L)'
;MRAVDIKIRIYLPEFLFRLRVWIVLRYRKQCYGYAFRRIPLTQGQYAIVDPERYEELAKHKWFAKRCDGRFYAVRSTKIKNVKMHQVIMGTEEGKVIDHINSNGLDNRKANVRFATSQQNSWNQRKQRGNSSSKYKGVSWEKKRKEWRARITFKGRVVHLGRFDTEKEAAMAYDDKAREFFGEFAWLNFPASAGVRSKVMGLWHKRFVFVSKLIWGN
;
A
#
# COMPACT_ATOMS: atom_id res chain seq x y z
N MET A 1 4.00 47.10 18.01
CA MET A 1 3.02 47.02 16.90
C MET A 1 2.70 45.54 16.66
N ARG A 2 1.44 45.10 16.83
CA ARG A 2 1.04 43.71 16.59
C ARG A 2 0.75 43.53 15.10
N ALA A 3 1.38 42.54 14.47
CA ALA A 3 1.11 42.19 13.08
C ALA A 3 -0.34 41.74 12.93
N VAL A 4 -1.09 42.39 12.05
CA VAL A 4 -2.46 41.99 11.69
C VAL A 4 -2.33 40.94 10.59
N ASP A 5 -2.69 39.70 10.90
CA ASP A 5 -2.61 38.57 9.97
C ASP A 5 -3.83 38.63 9.03
N ILE A 6 -3.68 39.28 7.87
CA ILE A 6 -4.76 39.44 6.89
C ILE A 6 -4.87 38.15 6.06
N LYS A 7 -5.86 37.31 6.38
CA LYS A 7 -6.20 36.14 5.56
C LYS A 7 -7.02 36.54 4.34
N ILE A 8 -6.35 36.76 3.21
CA ILE A 8 -7.01 36.97 1.92
C ILE A 8 -7.53 35.62 1.40
N ARG A 9 -8.86 35.50 1.22
CA ARG A 9 -9.51 34.32 0.65
C ARG A 9 -9.73 34.54 -0.85
N ILE A 10 -8.84 34.01 -1.68
CA ILE A 10 -8.95 34.11 -3.14
C ILE A 10 -9.82 32.94 -3.63
N TYR A 11 -10.92 33.23 -4.31
CA TYR A 11 -11.75 32.22 -4.96
C TYR A 11 -11.15 31.88 -6.32
N LEU A 12 -10.67 30.64 -6.49
CA LEU A 12 -10.23 30.17 -7.79
C LEU A 12 -11.48 29.88 -8.65
N PRO A 13 -11.57 30.40 -9.88
CA PRO A 13 -12.56 29.96 -10.85
C PRO A 13 -12.56 28.43 -10.98
N GLU A 14 -13.76 27.84 -11.07
CA GLU A 14 -13.95 26.38 -11.15
C GLU A 14 -13.15 25.75 -12.31
N PHE A 15 -12.99 26.45 -13.44
CA PHE A 15 -12.20 25.96 -14.57
C PHE A 15 -10.70 25.80 -14.21
N LEU A 16 -10.13 26.72 -13.42
CA LEU A 16 -8.74 26.63 -12.98
C LEU A 16 -8.56 25.50 -11.98
N PHE A 17 -9.56 25.27 -11.12
CA PHE A 17 -9.56 24.12 -10.21
C PHE A 17 -9.55 22.80 -10.98
N ARG A 18 -10.43 22.66 -11.98
CA ARG A 18 -10.49 21.47 -12.85
C ARG A 18 -9.20 21.27 -13.64
N LEU A 19 -8.65 22.34 -14.21
CA LEU A 19 -7.38 22.29 -14.93
C LEU A 19 -6.25 21.84 -14.00
N ARG A 20 -6.18 22.38 -12.78
CA ARG A 20 -5.19 21.98 -11.77
C ARG A 20 -5.30 20.49 -11.44
N VAL A 21 -6.51 20.00 -11.18
CA VAL A 21 -6.74 18.57 -10.90
C VAL A 21 -6.31 17.73 -12.11
N TRP A 22 -6.70 18.12 -13.32
CA TRP A 22 -6.32 17.44 -14.55
C TRP A 22 -4.79 17.34 -14.73
N ILE A 23 -4.06 18.44 -14.56
CA ILE A 23 -2.58 18.47 -14.65
C ILE A 23 -1.97 17.49 -13.63
N VAL A 24 -2.44 17.52 -12.38
CA VAL A 24 -1.94 16.65 -11.31
C VAL A 24 -2.23 15.17 -11.60
N LEU A 25 -3.44 14.85 -12.09
CA LEU A 25 -3.81 13.48 -12.42
C LEU A 25 -3.02 12.95 -13.62
N ARG A 26 -2.83 13.78 -14.66
CA ARG A 26 -2.00 13.45 -15.83
C ARG A 26 -0.56 13.19 -15.42
N TYR A 27 0.02 14.08 -14.63
CA TYR A 27 1.36 13.93 -14.08
C TYR A 27 1.50 12.63 -13.27
N ARG A 28 0.54 12.33 -12.37
CA ARG A 28 0.57 11.08 -11.59
C ARG A 28 0.50 9.86 -12.50
N LYS A 29 -0.38 9.86 -13.50
CA LYS A 29 -0.48 8.78 -14.49
C LYS A 29 0.85 8.57 -15.20
N GLN A 30 1.53 9.63 -15.63
CA GLN A 30 2.83 9.53 -16.27
C GLN A 30 3.92 8.98 -15.33
N CYS A 31 3.94 9.43 -14.07
CA CYS A 31 4.99 9.04 -13.11
C CYS A 31 4.82 7.69 -12.45
N TYR A 32 3.56 7.27 -12.25
CA TYR A 32 3.24 6.08 -11.46
C TYR A 32 2.52 5.00 -12.29
N GLY A 33 2.19 5.28 -13.55
CA GLY A 33 1.37 4.41 -14.39
C GLY A 33 -0.14 4.51 -14.10
N TYR A 34 -0.54 5.29 -13.10
CA TYR A 34 -1.94 5.45 -12.70
C TYR A 34 -2.22 6.83 -12.12
N ALA A 35 -3.45 7.31 -12.31
CA ALA A 35 -3.95 8.52 -11.67
C ALA A 35 -4.51 8.17 -10.28
N PHE A 36 -4.33 9.06 -9.31
CA PHE A 36 -4.88 8.90 -7.97
C PHE A 36 -5.05 10.25 -7.29
N ARG A 37 -5.92 10.30 -6.28
CA ARG A 37 -6.03 11.46 -5.37
C ARG A 37 -5.63 11.05 -3.96
N ARG A 38 -5.31 12.06 -3.14
CA ARG A 38 -4.87 11.88 -1.75
C ARG A 38 -5.86 12.55 -0.81
N ILE A 39 -6.35 11.82 0.18
CA ILE A 39 -7.18 12.36 1.25
C ILE A 39 -6.30 12.46 2.50
N PRO A 40 -6.13 13.66 3.09
CA PRO A 40 -5.33 13.83 4.30
C PRO A 40 -5.96 13.09 5.48
N LEU A 41 -5.11 12.50 6.31
CA LEU A 41 -5.46 11.82 7.54
C LEU A 41 -4.71 12.44 8.72
N THR A 42 -5.01 11.97 9.93
CA THR A 42 -4.20 12.26 11.12
C THR A 42 -2.78 11.68 10.98
N GLN A 43 -1.86 12.13 11.83
CA GLN A 43 -0.47 11.63 11.90
C GLN A 43 0.35 11.87 10.61
N GLY A 44 0.00 12.90 9.84
CA GLY A 44 0.69 13.23 8.57
C GLY A 44 0.51 12.19 7.46
N GLN A 45 -0.43 11.25 7.64
CA GLN A 45 -0.72 10.20 6.67
C GLN A 45 -1.71 10.66 5.62
N TYR A 46 -1.77 9.92 4.51
CA TYR A 46 -2.72 10.19 3.44
C TYR A 46 -3.27 8.87 2.90
N ALA A 47 -4.58 8.82 2.67
CA ALA A 47 -5.18 7.74 1.90
C ALA A 47 -5.02 8.01 0.40
N ILE A 48 -4.65 6.99 -0.36
CA ILE A 48 -4.61 7.02 -1.82
C ILE A 48 -5.92 6.40 -2.31
N VAL A 49 -6.62 7.11 -3.20
CA VAL A 49 -7.94 6.70 -3.73
C VAL A 49 -8.01 6.96 -5.22
N ASP A 50 -8.92 6.26 -5.90
CA ASP A 50 -9.21 6.54 -7.30
C ASP A 50 -9.83 7.94 -7.45
N PRO A 51 -9.50 8.69 -8.52
CA PRO A 51 -9.98 10.06 -8.69
C PRO A 51 -11.51 10.20 -8.64
N GLU A 52 -12.23 9.24 -9.20
CA GLU A 52 -13.69 9.20 -9.28
C GLU A 52 -14.38 9.00 -7.92
N ARG A 53 -13.69 8.35 -6.96
CA ARG A 53 -14.20 8.14 -5.60
C ARG A 53 -13.85 9.27 -4.64
N TYR A 54 -12.99 10.20 -5.06
CA TYR A 54 -12.47 11.23 -4.17
C TYR A 54 -13.57 12.12 -3.59
N GLU A 55 -14.47 12.64 -4.44
CA GLU A 55 -15.47 13.63 -3.98
C GLU A 55 -16.46 13.02 -2.99
N GLU A 56 -16.79 11.74 -3.13
CA GLU A 56 -17.62 11.02 -2.16
C GLU A 56 -16.86 10.81 -0.84
N LEU A 57 -15.63 10.28 -0.93
CA LEU A 57 -14.85 9.92 0.26
C LEU A 57 -14.38 11.14 1.06
N ALA A 58 -14.06 12.26 0.39
CA ALA A 58 -13.55 13.47 1.01
C ALA A 58 -14.60 14.23 1.85
N LYS A 59 -15.90 13.91 1.71
CA LYS A 59 -16.97 14.45 2.55
C LYS A 59 -16.86 14.03 4.02
N HIS A 60 -16.07 13.00 4.31
CA HIS A 60 -15.97 12.42 5.65
C HIS A 60 -14.62 12.75 6.30
N LYS A 61 -14.63 12.86 7.63
CA LYS A 61 -13.41 13.01 8.44
C LYS A 61 -12.76 11.65 8.65
N TRP A 62 -11.63 11.43 8.00
CA TRP A 62 -10.84 10.20 8.11
C TRP A 62 -9.63 10.41 9.03
N PHE A 63 -9.25 9.36 9.76
CA PHE A 63 -8.05 9.33 10.57
C PHE A 63 -7.24 8.07 10.29
N ALA A 64 -5.93 8.14 10.52
CA ALA A 64 -5.04 7.00 10.37
C ALA A 64 -5.09 6.15 11.65
N LYS A 65 -5.43 4.87 11.50
CA LYS A 65 -5.39 3.89 12.60
C LYS A 65 -4.35 2.83 12.30
N ARG A 66 -3.47 2.55 13.26
CA ARG A 66 -2.47 1.50 13.15
C ARG A 66 -3.05 0.16 13.62
N CYS A 67 -2.97 -0.88 12.80
CA CYS A 67 -3.37 -2.25 13.10
C CYS A 67 -2.32 -3.20 12.49
N ASP A 68 -1.80 -4.15 13.27
CA ASP A 68 -0.82 -5.15 12.83
C ASP A 68 0.39 -4.54 12.10
N GLY A 69 0.87 -3.41 12.62
CA GLY A 69 2.01 -2.68 12.05
C GLY A 69 1.70 -1.88 10.78
N ARG A 70 0.46 -1.86 10.29
CA ARG A 70 0.02 -1.13 9.08
C ARG A 70 -0.94 0.00 9.45
N PHE A 71 -0.96 1.05 8.64
CA PHE A 71 -1.97 2.10 8.77
C PHE A 71 -3.17 1.82 7.87
N TYR A 72 -4.35 2.14 8.37
CA TYR A 72 -5.61 2.13 7.65
C TYR A 72 -6.29 3.49 7.78
N ALA A 73 -6.96 3.92 6.71
CA ALA A 73 -7.86 5.05 6.77
C ALA A 73 -9.19 4.61 7.39
N VAL A 74 -9.57 5.22 8.51
CA VAL A 74 -10.75 4.86 9.30
C VAL A 74 -11.58 6.11 9.56
N ARG A 75 -12.90 5.95 9.60
CA ARG A 75 -13.81 6.98 10.11
C ARG A 75 -14.70 6.41 11.20
N SER A 76 -15.07 7.25 12.15
CA SER A 76 -16.05 6.92 13.18
C SER A 76 -17.46 7.15 12.64
N THR A 77 -18.34 6.16 12.79
CA THR A 77 -19.79 6.31 12.61
C THR A 77 -20.47 6.27 13.98
N LYS A 78 -21.79 6.52 14.03
CA LYS A 78 -22.56 6.42 15.29
C LYS A 78 -22.45 5.04 15.95
N ILE A 79 -22.26 3.99 15.15
CA ILE A 79 -22.29 2.59 15.63
C ILE A 79 -20.87 2.04 15.80
N LYS A 80 -20.03 2.21 14.77
CA LYS A 80 -18.70 1.59 14.73
C LYS A 80 -17.70 2.39 13.91
N ASN A 81 -16.45 2.01 14.06
CA ASN A 81 -15.40 2.44 13.14
C ASN A 81 -15.48 1.64 11.84
N VAL A 82 -15.43 2.34 10.70
CA VAL A 82 -15.41 1.72 9.36
C VAL A 82 -14.15 2.11 8.61
N LYS A 83 -13.53 1.14 7.93
CA LYS A 83 -12.31 1.37 7.13
C LYS A 83 -12.69 1.84 5.72
N MET A 84 -11.83 2.66 5.11
CA MET A 84 -12.10 3.25 3.79
C MET A 84 -12.29 2.20 2.70
N HIS A 85 -11.42 1.19 2.62
CA HIS A 85 -11.58 0.09 1.66
C HIS A 85 -12.91 -0.68 1.82
N GLN A 86 -13.46 -0.78 3.03
CA GLN A 86 -14.77 -1.41 3.25
C GLN A 86 -15.91 -0.55 2.69
N VAL A 87 -15.78 0.78 2.75
CA VAL A 87 -16.76 1.69 2.12
C VAL A 87 -16.67 1.62 0.59
N ILE A 88 -15.49 1.34 0.04
CA ILE A 88 -15.28 1.25 -1.41
C ILE A 88 -15.78 -0.08 -1.98
N MET A 89 -15.44 -1.20 -1.33
CA MET A 89 -15.78 -2.54 -1.83
C MET A 89 -17.14 -3.03 -1.33
N GLY A 90 -17.65 -2.47 -0.24
CA GLY A 90 -18.78 -3.04 0.50
C GLY A 90 -18.35 -4.21 1.38
N THR A 91 -19.28 -5.12 1.63
CA THR A 91 -19.06 -6.33 2.43
C THR A 91 -19.59 -7.53 1.67
N GLU A 92 -18.84 -8.60 1.67
CA GLU A 92 -19.25 -9.90 1.14
C GLU A 92 -19.13 -10.93 2.25
N GLU A 93 -20.13 -11.81 2.40
CA GLU A 93 -20.18 -12.78 3.49
C GLU A 93 -18.97 -13.73 3.44
N GLY A 94 -18.36 -13.98 4.60
CA GLY A 94 -17.19 -14.86 4.73
C GLY A 94 -15.88 -14.33 4.12
N LYS A 95 -15.87 -13.12 3.53
CA LYS A 95 -14.66 -12.53 2.92
C LYS A 95 -14.16 -11.30 3.67
N VAL A 96 -12.84 -11.14 3.65
CA VAL A 96 -12.13 -9.94 4.10
C VAL A 96 -11.62 -9.16 2.87
N ILE A 97 -11.30 -7.88 3.04
CA ILE A 97 -10.73 -7.06 1.97
C ILE A 97 -9.21 -6.97 2.17
N ASP A 98 -8.48 -7.62 1.27
CA ASP A 98 -7.03 -7.62 1.20
C ASP A 98 -6.52 -6.43 0.38
N HIS A 99 -5.33 -5.91 0.73
CA HIS A 99 -4.62 -4.91 -0.07
C HIS A 99 -3.48 -5.61 -0.78
N ILE A 100 -3.50 -5.68 -2.10
CA ILE A 100 -2.53 -6.42 -2.92
C ILE A 100 -1.09 -6.03 -2.55
N ASN A 101 -0.80 -4.74 -2.42
CA ASN A 101 0.53 -4.25 -2.03
C ASN A 101 0.83 -4.25 -0.50
N SER A 102 -0.08 -4.77 0.32
CA SER A 102 -0.05 -4.74 1.79
C SER A 102 -0.02 -3.32 2.41
N ASN A 103 -0.37 -2.28 1.66
CA ASN A 103 -0.48 -0.90 2.14
C ASN A 103 -1.96 -0.55 2.41
N GLY A 104 -2.35 -0.54 3.69
CA GLY A 104 -3.73 -0.23 4.11
C GLY A 104 -4.18 1.22 3.88
N LEU A 105 -3.29 2.11 3.43
CA LEU A 105 -3.62 3.46 3.02
C LEU A 105 -3.88 3.57 1.51
N ASP A 106 -3.54 2.55 0.73
CA ASP A 106 -3.80 2.51 -0.71
C ASP A 106 -5.13 1.82 -1.00
N ASN A 107 -6.20 2.62 -0.97
CA ASN A 107 -7.58 2.17 -1.07
C ASN A 107 -8.12 2.24 -2.52
N ARG A 108 -7.23 2.32 -3.52
CA ARG A 108 -7.64 2.24 -4.93
C ARG A 108 -8.26 0.88 -5.23
N LYS A 109 -9.29 0.84 -6.08
CA LYS A 109 -10.00 -0.36 -6.50
C LYS A 109 -9.04 -1.41 -7.10
N ALA A 110 -8.05 -0.97 -7.85
CA ALA A 110 -7.02 -1.85 -8.43
C ALA A 110 -6.06 -2.46 -7.39
N ASN A 111 -6.05 -1.97 -6.14
CA ASN A 111 -5.18 -2.45 -5.06
C ASN A 111 -5.94 -3.21 -3.97
N VAL A 112 -7.27 -3.25 -4.01
CA VAL A 112 -8.10 -3.96 -3.02
C VAL A 112 -8.84 -5.11 -3.68
N ARG A 113 -8.99 -6.22 -2.95
CA ARG A 113 -9.69 -7.42 -3.43
C ARG A 113 -10.35 -8.16 -2.29
N PHE A 114 -11.41 -8.91 -2.60
CA PHE A 114 -11.96 -9.86 -1.64
C PHE A 114 -11.04 -11.07 -1.50
N ALA A 115 -10.86 -11.53 -0.26
CA ALA A 115 -9.99 -12.63 0.09
C ALA A 115 -10.62 -13.43 1.24
N THR A 116 -10.35 -14.72 1.30
CA THR A 116 -10.55 -15.47 2.55
C THR A 116 -9.51 -15.06 3.59
N SER A 117 -9.75 -15.35 4.86
CA SER A 117 -8.76 -15.15 5.92
C SER A 117 -7.43 -15.86 5.61
N GLN A 118 -7.50 -17.03 4.98
CA GLN A 118 -6.32 -17.80 4.58
C GLN A 118 -5.56 -17.11 3.43
N GLN A 119 -6.25 -16.66 2.38
CA GLN A 119 -5.64 -15.90 1.28
C GLN A 119 -4.99 -14.59 1.78
N ASN A 120 -5.67 -13.84 2.64
CA ASN A 120 -5.10 -12.63 3.25
C ASN A 120 -3.85 -12.94 4.10
N SER A 121 -3.78 -14.13 4.73
CA SER A 121 -2.58 -14.57 5.45
C SER A 121 -1.39 -14.86 4.51
N TRP A 122 -1.67 -15.38 3.30
CA TRP A 122 -0.63 -15.62 2.29
C TRP A 122 0.01 -14.31 1.81
N ASN A 123 -0.75 -13.22 1.78
CA ASN A 123 -0.26 -11.89 1.44
C ASN A 123 0.49 -11.17 2.59
N GLN A 124 0.75 -11.85 3.71
CA GLN A 124 1.49 -11.24 4.81
C GLN A 124 3.00 -11.19 4.55
N ARG A 125 3.59 -10.05 4.90
CA ARG A 125 5.04 -9.88 4.95
C ARG A 125 5.63 -10.73 6.08
N LYS A 126 6.93 -11.03 5.99
CA LYS A 126 7.67 -11.59 7.13
C LYS A 126 7.53 -10.66 8.34
N GLN A 127 7.09 -11.20 9.48
CA GLN A 127 7.07 -10.47 10.73
C GLN A 127 8.50 -10.15 11.18
N ARG A 128 8.72 -8.91 11.64
CA ARG A 128 10.01 -8.50 12.20
C ARG A 128 10.13 -9.08 13.61
N GLY A 129 11.21 -9.81 13.87
CA GLY A 129 11.49 -10.47 15.16
C GLY A 129 12.83 -11.21 15.10
N ASN A 130 13.13 -12.02 16.12
CA ASN A 130 14.35 -12.83 16.23
C ASN A 130 14.36 -14.03 15.26
N SER A 131 14.10 -13.79 13.98
CA SER A 131 14.24 -14.78 12.92
C SER A 131 15.69 -14.77 12.45
N SER A 132 16.23 -15.96 12.19
CA SER A 132 17.57 -16.12 11.62
C SER A 132 17.70 -15.64 10.17
N SER A 133 16.58 -15.32 9.51
CA SER A 133 16.54 -14.89 8.12
C SER A 133 15.70 -13.62 7.96
N LYS A 134 15.99 -12.81 6.93
CA LYS A 134 15.12 -11.70 6.50
C LYS A 134 14.02 -12.13 5.53
N TYR A 135 14.12 -13.31 4.92
CA TYR A 135 13.18 -13.80 3.89
C TYR A 135 12.08 -14.69 4.47
N LYS A 136 10.86 -14.51 3.97
CA LYS A 136 9.68 -15.28 4.36
C LYS A 136 9.90 -16.76 4.04
N GLY A 137 9.51 -17.63 4.97
CA GLY A 137 9.63 -19.10 4.82
C GLY A 137 11.04 -19.67 5.03
N VAL A 138 12.04 -18.82 5.26
CA VAL A 138 13.45 -19.22 5.41
C VAL A 138 13.90 -19.14 6.87
N SER A 139 14.71 -20.12 7.29
CA SER A 139 15.34 -20.17 8.61
C SER A 139 16.67 -20.93 8.56
N TRP A 140 17.66 -20.46 9.31
CA TRP A 140 18.93 -21.17 9.53
C TRP A 140 18.74 -22.44 10.39
N GLU A 141 19.28 -23.57 9.93
CA GLU A 141 19.29 -24.84 10.66
C GLU A 141 20.68 -25.09 11.27
N LYS A 142 20.88 -24.69 12.53
CA LYS A 142 22.19 -24.74 13.23
C LYS A 142 22.88 -26.11 13.19
N LYS A 143 22.10 -27.20 13.31
CA LYS A 143 22.64 -28.58 13.35
C LYS A 143 23.32 -28.97 12.04
N ARG A 144 22.79 -28.52 10.90
CA ARG A 144 23.29 -28.86 9.57
C ARG A 144 24.12 -27.75 8.94
N LYS A 145 24.08 -26.55 9.52
CA LYS A 145 24.71 -25.34 8.98
C LYS A 145 24.22 -25.01 7.56
N GLU A 146 22.92 -25.15 7.35
CA GLU A 146 22.26 -24.88 6.06
C GLU A 146 21.03 -23.98 6.25
N TRP A 147 20.62 -23.30 5.17
CA TRP A 147 19.37 -22.55 5.10
C TRP A 147 18.22 -23.46 4.70
N ARG A 148 17.21 -23.57 5.55
CA ARG A 148 16.01 -24.36 5.27
C ARG A 148 14.88 -23.46 4.78
N ALA A 149 14.21 -23.87 3.72
CA ALA A 149 12.96 -23.28 3.24
C ALA A 149 11.76 -24.19 3.52
N ARG A 150 10.65 -23.61 3.98
CA ARG A 150 9.38 -24.30 4.16
C ARG A 150 8.20 -23.38 3.86
N ILE A 151 7.09 -23.98 3.45
CA ILE A 151 5.83 -23.27 3.18
C ILE A 151 4.67 -24.05 3.81
N THR A 152 3.71 -23.36 4.41
CA THR A 152 2.50 -23.99 4.93
C THR A 152 1.36 -23.79 3.95
N PHE A 153 0.76 -24.87 3.49
CA PHE A 153 -0.38 -24.85 2.58
C PHE A 153 -1.45 -25.84 3.04
N LYS A 154 -2.71 -25.40 3.10
CA LYS A 154 -3.85 -26.20 3.58
C LYS A 154 -3.58 -26.91 4.93
N GLY A 155 -2.93 -26.21 5.86
CA GLY A 155 -2.60 -26.72 7.19
C GLY A 155 -1.40 -27.66 7.27
N ARG A 156 -0.76 -27.99 6.14
CA ARG A 156 0.41 -28.88 6.07
C ARG A 156 1.68 -28.11 5.77
N VAL A 157 2.77 -28.48 6.43
CA VAL A 157 4.10 -27.91 6.17
C VAL A 157 4.76 -28.70 5.04
N VAL A 158 5.13 -28.01 3.97
CA VAL A 158 5.89 -28.55 2.85
C VAL A 158 7.34 -28.08 2.99
N HIS A 159 8.26 -29.04 3.06
CA HIS A 159 9.70 -28.79 3.10
C HIS A 159 10.21 -28.60 1.67
N LEU A 160 10.80 -27.43 1.40
CA LEU A 160 11.23 -27.06 0.05
C LEU A 160 12.69 -27.41 -0.22
N GLY A 161 13.42 -27.78 0.83
CA GLY A 161 14.83 -28.16 0.74
C GLY A 161 15.69 -27.44 1.75
N ARG A 162 16.99 -27.70 1.63
CA ARG A 162 18.07 -27.02 2.32
C ARG A 162 19.04 -26.49 1.27
N PHE A 163 19.63 -25.35 1.57
CA PHE A 163 20.42 -24.57 0.63
C PHE A 163 21.63 -23.97 1.33
N ASP A 164 22.70 -23.75 0.58
CA ASP A 164 23.92 -23.14 1.10
C ASP A 164 23.73 -21.65 1.37
N THR A 165 22.86 -20.99 0.59
CA THR A 165 22.60 -19.55 0.74
C THR A 165 21.16 -19.23 1.16
N GLU A 166 21.04 -18.15 1.94
CA GLU A 166 19.74 -17.62 2.38
C GLU A 166 18.86 -17.21 1.18
N LYS A 167 19.51 -16.75 0.11
CA LYS A 167 18.87 -16.25 -1.10
C LYS A 167 18.27 -17.38 -1.94
N GLU A 168 19.00 -18.48 -2.13
CA GLU A 168 18.47 -19.67 -2.83
C GLU A 168 17.25 -20.26 -2.13
N ALA A 169 17.33 -20.39 -0.80
CA ALA A 169 16.19 -20.81 0.01
C ALA A 169 14.96 -19.90 -0.16
N ALA A 170 15.18 -18.60 -0.28
CA ALA A 170 14.11 -17.62 -0.51
C ALA A 170 13.55 -17.67 -1.93
N MET A 171 14.38 -17.96 -2.94
CA MET A 171 13.93 -18.17 -4.32
C MET A 171 13.05 -19.43 -4.42
N ALA A 172 13.48 -20.54 -3.81
CA ALA A 172 12.69 -21.76 -3.73
C ALA A 172 11.33 -21.55 -3.03
N TYR A 173 11.31 -20.71 -1.98
CA TYR A 173 10.06 -20.29 -1.35
C TYR A 173 9.17 -19.50 -2.31
N ASP A 174 9.71 -18.52 -3.03
CA ASP A 174 8.93 -17.68 -3.95
C ASP A 174 8.33 -18.50 -5.09
N ASP A 175 9.08 -19.44 -5.65
CA ASP A 175 8.60 -20.34 -6.70
C ASP A 175 7.39 -21.14 -6.24
N LYS A 176 7.47 -21.74 -5.04
CA LYS A 176 6.34 -22.47 -4.46
C LYS A 176 5.21 -21.58 -3.95
N ALA A 177 5.49 -20.36 -3.52
CA ALA A 177 4.47 -19.40 -3.14
C ALA A 177 3.63 -18.97 -4.36
N ARG A 178 4.25 -18.79 -5.53
CA ARG A 178 3.50 -18.51 -6.78
C ARG A 178 2.58 -19.67 -7.15
N GLU A 179 3.07 -20.91 -7.06
CA GLU A 179 2.29 -22.11 -7.34
C GLU A 179 1.11 -22.29 -6.37
N PHE A 180 1.34 -22.17 -5.06
CA PHE A 180 0.33 -22.47 -4.06
C PHE A 180 -0.64 -21.32 -3.77
N PHE A 181 -0.16 -20.08 -3.80
CA PHE A 181 -0.95 -18.91 -3.37
C PHE A 181 -1.38 -18.02 -4.54
N GLY A 182 -0.83 -18.22 -5.73
CA GLY A 182 -1.15 -17.43 -6.93
C GLY A 182 -1.00 -15.94 -6.69
N GLU A 183 -2.04 -15.17 -7.03
CA GLU A 183 -2.07 -13.71 -6.86
C GLU A 183 -1.97 -13.24 -5.40
N PHE A 184 -2.21 -14.11 -4.41
CA PHE A 184 -2.11 -13.78 -2.98
C PHE A 184 -0.72 -13.99 -2.40
N ALA A 185 0.25 -14.44 -3.22
CA ALA A 185 1.62 -14.67 -2.77
C ALA A 185 2.34 -13.36 -2.45
N TRP A 186 2.75 -13.18 -1.19
CA TRP A 186 3.79 -12.20 -0.84
C TRP A 186 5.18 -12.79 -1.09
N LEU A 187 5.84 -12.36 -2.17
CA LEU A 187 7.15 -12.84 -2.59
C LEU A 187 8.29 -12.06 -1.92
N ASN A 188 9.43 -12.74 -1.73
CA ASN A 188 10.69 -12.15 -1.28
C ASN A 188 11.35 -11.30 -2.38
N PHE A 189 11.24 -11.74 -3.64
CA PHE A 189 11.79 -11.12 -4.84
C PHE A 189 10.66 -10.85 -5.85
N PRO A 190 9.82 -9.83 -5.63
CA PRO A 190 8.86 -9.42 -6.65
C PRO A 190 9.63 -8.97 -7.90
N ALA A 191 9.20 -9.43 -9.08
CA ALA A 191 9.70 -8.94 -10.36
C ALA A 191 9.62 -7.41 -10.31
N SER A 192 10.78 -6.77 -10.38
CA SER A 192 11.01 -5.37 -10.02
C SER A 192 9.81 -4.46 -10.28
N ALA A 193 9.33 -3.79 -9.23
CA ALA A 193 8.67 -2.51 -9.38
C ALA A 193 9.58 -1.63 -10.27
N GLY A 194 9.09 -1.32 -11.47
CA GLY A 194 9.89 -1.00 -12.65
C GLY A 194 11.04 -0.03 -12.45
N VAL A 195 12.07 -0.24 -13.26
CA VAL A 195 13.18 0.66 -13.58
C VAL A 195 12.72 2.12 -13.49
N ARG A 196 13.04 2.81 -12.39
CA ARG A 196 12.88 4.26 -12.29
C ARG A 196 13.98 4.90 -13.11
N SER A 197 13.65 5.35 -14.32
CA SER A 197 14.51 6.28 -15.06
C SER A 197 14.88 7.46 -14.15
N LYS A 198 16.19 7.72 -13.99
CA LYS A 198 16.74 8.86 -13.22
C LYS A 198 16.13 10.20 -13.66
N VAL A 199 15.70 10.31 -14.93
CA VAL A 199 15.10 11.50 -15.54
C VAL A 199 13.79 11.90 -14.85
N MET A 200 12.98 10.93 -14.42
CA MET A 200 11.71 11.18 -13.74
C MET A 200 11.89 11.68 -12.31
N GLY A 201 13.01 11.35 -11.65
CA GLY A 201 13.31 11.80 -10.28
C GLY A 201 13.57 13.31 -10.18
N LEU A 202 14.25 13.89 -11.17
CA LEU A 202 14.53 15.33 -11.23
C LEU A 202 13.28 16.16 -11.56
N TRP A 203 12.49 15.71 -12.54
CA TRP A 203 11.19 16.31 -12.86
C TRP A 203 10.22 16.21 -11.66
N HIS A 204 10.24 15.09 -10.93
CA HIS A 204 9.39 14.92 -9.77
C HIS A 204 9.70 15.90 -8.63
N LYS A 205 10.98 16.11 -8.34
CA LYS A 205 11.41 17.09 -7.33
C LYS A 205 11.01 18.52 -7.73
N ARG A 206 11.23 18.92 -9.00
CA ARG A 206 10.82 20.25 -9.50
C ARG A 206 9.30 20.43 -9.49
N PHE A 207 8.53 19.46 -9.99
CA PHE A 207 7.07 19.57 -10.03
C PHE A 207 6.45 19.60 -8.63
N VAL A 208 6.91 18.77 -7.69
CA VAL A 208 6.42 18.79 -6.30
C VAL A 208 6.80 20.08 -5.58
N PHE A 209 8.00 20.62 -5.85
CA PHE A 209 8.45 21.90 -5.29
C PHE A 209 7.59 23.07 -5.82
N VAL A 210 7.40 23.14 -7.14
CA VAL A 210 6.55 24.14 -7.81
C VAL A 210 5.08 24.00 -7.38
N SER A 211 4.58 22.77 -7.21
CA SER A 211 3.23 22.53 -6.69
C SER A 211 3.05 23.01 -5.25
N LYS A 212 4.06 22.87 -4.38
CA LYS A 212 4.00 23.37 -3.00
C LYS A 212 4.08 24.89 -2.94
N LEU A 213 4.94 25.50 -3.76
CA LEU A 213 5.15 26.94 -3.82
C LEU A 213 3.96 27.71 -4.36
N ILE A 214 3.31 27.21 -5.41
CA ILE A 214 2.22 27.95 -6.06
C ILE A 214 0.86 27.65 -5.41
N TRP A 215 0.68 26.49 -4.76
CA TRP A 215 -0.69 25.98 -4.49
C TRP A 215 -0.97 25.43 -3.09
N GLY A 216 -0.09 25.66 -2.11
CA GLY A 216 -0.34 25.46 -0.68
C GLY A 216 -1.00 24.13 -0.28
N ASN A 217 -0.20 23.15 0.16
CA ASN A 217 -0.71 22.06 1.00
C ASN A 217 -0.60 22.44 2.46
#